data_AF-A0AA45Z2Y2-F1
#
_entry.id   AF-A0AA45Z2Y2-F1
#
_cell.length_a   1.000
_cell.length_b   1.000
_cell.length_c   1.000
_cell.angle_alpha   90.00
_cell.angle_beta   90.00
_cell.angle_gamma   90.00
#
_symmetry.space_group_name_H-M   'P 1'
#
loop_
_entity.id
_entity.type
_entity.pdbx_description
1 polymer ?
#
loop_
_entity_poly.entity_id
_entity_poly.type
_entity_poly.pdbx_seq_one_letter_code
_entity_poly.pdbx_strand_id
1 'polypeptide(L)'
;MALQYLNTVFALLPGVPPTNIVRELVCRFFSQGRWFQPVRYGGVGMDERIEPGSFNPDVLAAYYDESRRFFIGAKTDRDFLHFSPARQEKYPFVGSFAWMTSVVEARKAGWREAHLHQVVEIMQLLGSPLAQSGLDEDFERKNYRLVPNEYGFGSERVFNVRDYSEGLSGLYWRNIFGAPFVDLFGPRLDAVPASQRQSLDGGLVLVQPYELPTQAMTPEGDAAEGQLIATLGRESFFDLPTLTKPTRVPDVSWMLHKH
;
A
#
# COMPACT_ATOMS: atom_id res chain seq x y z
N MET A 1 26.37 -1.83 1.06
CA MET A 1 25.12 -2.06 1.82
C MET A 1 24.06 -2.51 0.84
N ALA A 2 23.24 -3.50 1.20
CA ALA A 2 22.10 -3.92 0.40
C ALA A 2 21.10 -2.76 0.26
N LEU A 3 20.44 -2.68 -0.90
CA LEU A 3 19.41 -1.68 -1.13
C LEU A 3 18.16 -2.04 -0.32
N GLN A 4 17.75 -1.14 0.58
CA GLN A 4 16.48 -1.27 1.30
C GLN A 4 15.41 -0.43 0.60
N TYR A 5 14.26 -1.05 0.36
CA TYR A 5 13.12 -0.42 -0.29
C TYR A 5 12.12 0.10 0.72
N LEU A 6 11.62 1.29 0.44
CA LEU A 6 10.36 1.77 0.98
C LEU A 6 9.26 1.41 -0.01
N ASN A 7 8.26 0.67 0.45
CA ASN A 7 7.09 0.27 -0.33
C ASN A 7 5.88 1.06 0.17
N THR A 8 5.10 1.61 -0.77
CA THR A 8 3.81 2.26 -0.53
C THR A 8 2.74 1.52 -1.30
N VAL A 9 1.84 0.86 -0.57
CA VAL A 9 0.76 0.02 -1.11
C VAL A 9 -0.58 0.69 -0.86
N PHE A 10 -1.39 0.75 -1.90
CA PHE A 10 -2.76 1.23 -1.90
C PHE A 10 -3.69 0.05 -2.17
N ALA A 11 -4.64 -0.15 -1.27
CA ALA A 11 -5.74 -1.08 -1.49
C ALA A 11 -6.66 -0.52 -2.59
N LEU A 12 -7.03 -1.35 -3.56
CA LEU A 12 -8.00 -0.95 -4.59
C LEU A 12 -9.42 -1.35 -4.17
N LEU A 13 -10.38 -0.62 -4.71
CA LEU A 13 -11.77 -1.06 -4.69
C LEU A 13 -11.93 -2.33 -5.54
N PRO A 14 -13.01 -3.10 -5.34
CA PRO A 14 -13.34 -4.23 -6.21
C PRO A 14 -13.32 -3.90 -7.70
N GLY A 15 -13.07 -4.94 -8.50
CA GLY A 15 -13.08 -4.82 -9.95
C GLY A 15 -11.90 -4.06 -10.54
N VAL A 16 -12.07 -3.65 -11.79
CA VAL A 16 -11.02 -3.11 -12.66
C VAL A 16 -11.28 -1.61 -12.85
N PRO A 17 -10.37 -0.74 -12.38
CA PRO A 17 -10.52 0.70 -12.59
C PRO A 17 -10.62 1.07 -14.07
N PRO A 18 -11.47 2.03 -14.45
CA PRO A 18 -11.58 2.50 -15.83
C PRO A 18 -10.24 3.00 -16.38
N THR A 19 -10.01 2.78 -17.68
CA THR A 19 -8.74 3.15 -18.35
C THR A 19 -8.44 4.65 -18.24
N ASN A 20 -9.45 5.53 -18.22
CA ASN A 20 -9.25 6.97 -18.02
C ASN A 20 -8.73 7.33 -16.61
N ILE A 21 -9.14 6.58 -15.58
CA ILE A 21 -8.62 6.76 -14.21
C ILE A 21 -7.16 6.31 -14.14
N VAL A 22 -6.83 5.18 -14.77
CA VAL A 22 -5.44 4.69 -14.85
C VAL A 22 -4.55 5.66 -15.64
N ARG A 23 -5.06 6.21 -16.73
CA ARG A 23 -4.38 7.24 -17.51
C ARG A 23 -4.09 8.49 -16.67
N GLU A 24 -5.06 8.94 -15.90
CA GLU A 24 -4.89 10.08 -14.99
C GLU A 24 -3.85 9.77 -13.89
N LEU A 25 -3.86 8.56 -13.32
CA LEU A 25 -2.89 8.12 -12.33
C LEU A 25 -1.46 8.23 -12.87
N VAL A 26 -1.18 7.65 -14.03
CA VAL A 26 0.18 7.68 -14.62
C VAL A 26 0.57 9.09 -15.08
N CYS A 27 -0.39 9.92 -15.49
CA CYS A 27 -0.15 11.32 -15.82
C CYS A 27 0.33 12.11 -14.59
N ARG A 28 -0.38 11.98 -13.45
CA ARG A 28 0.01 12.62 -12.17
C ARG A 28 1.40 12.17 -11.73
N PHE A 29 1.65 10.86 -11.81
CA PHE A 29 2.89 10.26 -11.33
C PHE A 29 4.12 10.73 -12.13
N PHE A 30 4.03 10.69 -13.47
CA PHE A 30 5.21 10.85 -14.34
C PHE A 30 5.30 12.19 -15.08
N SER A 31 4.18 12.87 -15.31
CA SER A 31 4.18 14.14 -16.05
C SER A 31 4.17 15.34 -15.12
N GLN A 32 3.26 15.34 -14.14
CA GLN A 32 3.05 16.45 -13.21
C GLN A 32 4.04 16.36 -12.04
N GLY A 33 3.98 15.23 -11.33
CA GLY A 33 4.80 14.99 -10.16
C GLY A 33 6.26 14.62 -10.46
N ARG A 34 6.49 13.95 -11.60
CA ARG A 34 7.81 13.47 -12.04
C ARG A 34 8.55 12.68 -10.94
N TRP A 35 7.82 11.80 -10.24
CA TRP A 35 8.35 11.16 -9.02
C TRP A 35 9.56 10.28 -9.29
N PHE A 36 9.57 9.61 -10.45
CA PHE A 36 10.78 9.06 -11.06
C PHE A 36 10.66 9.10 -12.59
N GLN A 37 11.77 8.91 -13.30
CA GLN A 37 11.78 8.81 -14.76
C GLN A 37 11.45 7.38 -15.19
N PRO A 38 10.27 7.12 -15.81
CA PRO A 38 9.93 5.78 -16.27
C PRO A 38 10.73 5.45 -17.54
N VAL A 39 11.20 4.21 -17.64
CA VAL A 39 12.03 3.73 -18.76
C VAL A 39 11.52 2.43 -19.37
N ARG A 40 10.89 1.57 -18.56
CA ARG A 40 10.34 0.29 -18.99
C ARG A 40 8.93 0.11 -18.46
N TYR A 41 8.13 -0.66 -19.19
CA TYR A 41 6.79 -1.07 -18.74
C TYR A 41 6.45 -2.47 -19.23
N GLY A 42 5.34 -3.03 -18.73
CA GLY A 42 4.79 -4.29 -19.23
C GLY A 42 4.28 -5.20 -18.11
N GLY A 43 4.47 -6.50 -18.28
CA GLY A 43 4.24 -7.49 -17.22
C GLY A 43 5.34 -7.46 -16.16
N VAL A 44 5.48 -8.53 -15.38
CA VAL A 44 6.49 -8.63 -14.31
C VAL A 44 7.92 -8.39 -14.83
N GLY A 45 8.22 -8.82 -16.06
CA GLY A 45 9.53 -8.61 -16.70
C GLY A 45 9.80 -7.18 -17.18
N MET A 46 8.77 -6.34 -17.28
CA MET A 46 8.83 -5.00 -17.89
C MET A 46 9.51 -5.04 -19.27
N ASP A 47 8.95 -5.88 -20.14
CA ASP A 47 9.56 -6.27 -21.41
C ASP A 47 9.59 -5.14 -22.46
N GLU A 48 8.76 -4.12 -22.29
CA GLU A 48 8.64 -2.98 -23.20
C GLU A 48 9.47 -1.78 -22.75
N ARG A 49 9.95 -0.98 -23.71
CA ARG A 49 10.68 0.26 -23.45
C ARG A 49 9.80 1.46 -23.69
N ILE A 50 9.95 2.47 -22.83
CA ILE A 50 9.33 3.78 -23.01
C ILE A 50 10.27 4.61 -23.87
N GLU A 51 9.73 5.19 -24.94
CA GLU A 51 10.48 6.07 -25.83
C GLU A 51 11.09 7.25 -25.07
N PRO A 52 12.36 7.60 -25.33
CA PRO A 52 12.99 8.77 -24.72
C PRO A 52 12.23 10.06 -25.07
N GLY A 53 11.96 10.90 -24.07
CA GLY A 53 11.32 12.20 -24.27
C GLY A 53 10.21 12.46 -23.24
N SER A 54 9.21 13.23 -23.64
CA SER A 54 8.03 13.47 -22.81
C SER A 54 7.24 12.17 -22.64
N PHE A 55 6.96 11.80 -21.40
CA PHE A 55 6.16 10.63 -21.09
C PHE A 55 4.75 10.75 -21.69
N ASN A 56 4.36 9.77 -22.52
CA ASN A 56 3.02 9.69 -23.08
C ASN A 56 2.15 8.72 -22.25
N PRO A 57 1.17 9.22 -21.46
CA PRO A 57 0.31 8.37 -20.64
C PRO A 57 -0.60 7.44 -21.47
N ASP A 58 -0.86 7.76 -22.75
CA ASP A 58 -1.74 6.96 -23.61
C ASP A 58 -1.16 5.58 -23.93
N VAL A 59 0.18 5.45 -23.95
CA VAL A 59 0.86 4.17 -24.19
C VAL A 59 0.54 3.17 -23.08
N LEU A 60 0.61 3.62 -21.82
CA LEU A 60 0.27 2.76 -20.68
C LEU A 60 -1.22 2.52 -20.56
N ALA A 61 -2.05 3.51 -20.91
CA ALA A 61 -3.49 3.34 -20.92
C ALA A 61 -3.91 2.25 -21.92
N ALA A 62 -3.32 2.22 -23.12
CA ALA A 62 -3.55 1.18 -24.11
C ALA A 62 -3.09 -0.20 -23.61
N TYR A 63 -1.87 -0.29 -23.06
CA TYR A 63 -1.37 -1.54 -22.49
C TYR A 63 -2.27 -2.06 -21.35
N TYR A 64 -2.71 -1.15 -20.48
CA TYR A 64 -3.64 -1.49 -19.41
C TYR A 64 -4.98 -1.99 -19.93
N ASP A 65 -5.50 -1.43 -21.03
CA ASP A 65 -6.78 -1.87 -21.59
C ASP A 65 -6.76 -3.34 -22.05
N GLU A 66 -5.60 -3.81 -22.52
CA GLU A 66 -5.39 -5.19 -22.92
C GLU A 66 -5.08 -6.10 -21.72
N SER A 67 -4.12 -5.72 -20.88
CA SER A 67 -3.55 -6.60 -19.85
C SER A 67 -4.27 -6.51 -18.49
N ARG A 68 -4.99 -5.42 -18.25
CA ARG A 68 -5.65 -5.06 -16.98
C ARG A 68 -4.72 -5.05 -15.76
N ARG A 69 -3.42 -4.96 -15.98
CA ARG A 69 -2.35 -4.81 -14.98
C ARG A 69 -1.09 -4.29 -15.68
N PHE A 70 -0.18 -3.70 -14.93
CA PHE A 70 1.15 -3.34 -15.47
C PHE A 70 2.18 -3.13 -14.36
N PHE A 71 3.44 -3.19 -14.77
CA PHE A 71 4.60 -2.74 -14.03
C PHE A 71 5.28 -1.62 -14.81
N ILE A 72 5.92 -0.69 -14.10
CA ILE A 72 6.76 0.37 -14.65
C ILE A 72 8.04 0.42 -13.84
N GLY A 73 9.18 0.47 -14.52
CA GLY A 73 10.48 0.56 -13.89
C GLY A 73 11.25 1.80 -14.33
N ALA A 74 11.99 2.39 -13.41
CA ALA A 74 13.00 3.37 -13.73
C ALA A 74 14.21 2.72 -14.43
N LYS A 75 15.18 3.57 -14.83
CA LYS A 75 16.47 3.10 -15.37
C LYS A 75 17.23 2.23 -14.37
N THR A 76 17.18 2.63 -13.11
CA THR A 76 17.75 1.86 -12.00
C THR A 76 16.67 0.98 -11.41
N ASP A 77 17.05 -0.20 -10.94
CA ASP A 77 16.18 -1.09 -10.18
C ASP A 77 15.90 -0.56 -8.76
N ARG A 78 15.65 0.74 -8.62
CA ARG A 78 15.41 1.45 -7.36
C ARG A 78 13.98 1.90 -7.21
N ASP A 79 13.35 2.24 -8.33
CA ASP A 79 12.02 2.82 -8.37
C ASP A 79 11.14 2.01 -9.32
N PHE A 80 10.04 1.51 -8.78
CA PHE A 80 9.10 0.66 -9.50
C PHE A 80 7.68 0.98 -9.10
N LEU A 81 6.77 0.83 -10.06
CA LEU A 81 5.35 0.99 -9.85
C LEU A 81 4.65 -0.26 -10.38
N HIS A 82 3.70 -0.77 -9.62
CA HIS A 82 2.89 -1.94 -9.96
C HIS A 82 1.41 -1.61 -9.78
N PHE A 83 0.60 -2.02 -10.75
CA PHE A 83 -0.85 -1.87 -10.70
C PHE A 83 -1.51 -3.21 -11.05
N SER A 84 -2.22 -3.81 -10.10
CA SER A 84 -2.92 -5.08 -10.28
C SER A 84 -4.29 -5.05 -9.58
N PRO A 85 -5.36 -4.69 -10.30
CA PRO A 85 -6.72 -4.74 -9.77
C PRO A 85 -7.18 -6.18 -9.52
N ALA A 86 -8.21 -6.33 -8.69
CA ALA A 86 -8.83 -7.64 -8.47
C ALA A 86 -9.59 -8.06 -9.73
N ARG A 87 -9.32 -9.28 -10.21
CA ARG A 87 -9.96 -9.84 -11.41
C ARG A 87 -10.91 -11.00 -11.11
N GLN A 88 -10.86 -11.54 -9.89
CA GLN A 88 -11.62 -12.70 -9.50
C GLN A 88 -12.69 -12.31 -8.48
N GLU A 89 -13.94 -12.68 -8.77
CA GLU A 89 -15.07 -12.42 -7.88
C GLU A 89 -14.91 -13.07 -6.49
N LYS A 90 -14.20 -14.20 -6.42
CA LYS A 90 -13.94 -14.92 -5.16
C LYS A 90 -13.19 -14.07 -4.13
N TYR A 91 -12.32 -13.17 -4.59
CA TYR A 91 -11.48 -12.33 -3.74
C TYR A 91 -11.50 -10.89 -4.27
N PRO A 92 -12.62 -10.16 -4.06
CA PRO A 92 -12.83 -8.88 -4.74
C PRO A 92 -11.89 -7.77 -4.24
N PHE A 93 -11.30 -7.92 -3.06
CA PHE A 93 -10.53 -6.86 -2.40
C PHE A 93 -9.00 -7.01 -2.49
N VAL A 94 -8.49 -8.03 -3.21
CA VAL A 94 -7.03 -8.29 -3.32
C VAL A 94 -6.30 -7.35 -4.29
N GLY A 95 -7.03 -6.44 -4.93
CA GLY A 95 -6.46 -5.49 -5.86
C GLY A 95 -5.54 -4.50 -5.16
N SER A 96 -4.39 -4.22 -5.77
CA SER A 96 -3.44 -3.25 -5.22
C SER A 96 -2.78 -2.39 -6.31
N PHE A 97 -2.45 -1.17 -5.90
CA PHE A 97 -1.47 -0.33 -6.57
C PHE A 97 -0.30 -0.15 -5.60
N ALA A 98 0.93 -0.33 -6.07
CA ALA A 98 2.11 -0.21 -5.23
C ALA A 98 3.19 0.61 -5.92
N TRP A 99 3.92 1.38 -5.12
CA TRP A 99 5.09 2.13 -5.53
C TRP A 99 6.23 1.86 -4.57
N MET A 100 7.38 1.48 -5.12
CA MET A 100 8.62 1.24 -4.38
C MET A 100 9.67 2.29 -4.76
N THR A 101 10.44 2.70 -3.76
CA THR A 101 11.59 3.60 -3.91
C THR A 101 12.68 3.25 -2.88
N SER A 102 13.84 3.92 -2.92
CA SER A 102 14.87 3.74 -1.90
C SER A 102 14.47 4.37 -0.57
N VAL A 103 14.64 3.63 0.54
CA VAL A 103 14.40 4.16 1.89
C VAL A 103 15.24 5.40 2.22
N VAL A 104 16.37 5.60 1.52
CA VAL A 104 17.24 6.76 1.71
C VAL A 104 16.51 8.08 1.44
N GLU A 105 15.52 8.09 0.53
CA GLU A 105 14.73 9.27 0.23
C GLU A 105 13.95 9.77 1.45
N ALA A 106 13.46 8.85 2.30
CA ALA A 106 12.71 9.17 3.51
C ALA A 106 13.53 9.94 4.56
N ARG A 107 14.87 10.02 4.43
CA ARG A 107 15.71 10.86 5.31
C ARG A 107 15.44 12.35 5.11
N LYS A 108 14.99 12.76 3.93
CA LYS A 108 14.75 14.16 3.56
C LYS A 108 13.34 14.57 4.01
N ALA A 109 13.21 15.58 4.89
CA ALA A 109 11.91 16.03 5.38
C ALA A 109 10.97 16.49 4.25
N GLY A 110 11.46 17.30 3.31
CA GLY A 110 10.65 17.73 2.15
C GLY A 110 10.20 16.57 1.27
N TRP A 111 10.97 15.47 1.19
CA TRP A 111 10.51 14.26 0.51
C TRP A 111 9.38 13.58 1.28
N ARG A 112 9.49 13.48 2.62
CA ARG A 112 8.43 12.91 3.47
C ARG A 112 7.11 13.67 3.34
N GLU A 113 7.16 15.00 3.25
CA GLU A 113 5.98 15.85 3.04
C GLU A 113 5.39 15.64 1.65
N ALA A 114 6.21 15.71 0.60
CA ALA A 114 5.77 15.47 -0.77
C ALA A 114 5.15 14.08 -0.93
N HIS A 115 5.78 13.05 -0.36
CA HIS A 115 5.26 11.68 -0.36
C HIS A 115 3.88 11.59 0.31
N LEU A 116 3.63 12.31 1.41
CA LEU A 116 2.30 12.30 2.04
C LEU A 116 1.24 12.91 1.15
N HIS A 117 1.53 14.06 0.54
CA HIS A 117 0.64 14.74 -0.39
C HIS A 117 0.27 13.83 -1.57
N GLN A 118 1.28 13.18 -2.17
CA GLN A 118 1.12 12.25 -3.28
C GLN A 118 0.22 11.06 -2.92
N VAL A 119 0.40 10.49 -1.73
CA VAL A 119 -0.45 9.39 -1.24
C VAL A 119 -1.90 9.84 -1.11
N VAL A 120 -2.15 11.02 -0.55
CA VAL A 120 -3.51 11.58 -0.44
C VAL A 120 -4.16 11.76 -1.82
N GLU A 121 -3.44 12.37 -2.77
CA GLU A 121 -3.94 12.59 -4.13
C GLU A 121 -4.31 11.28 -4.84
N ILE A 122 -3.47 10.24 -4.70
CA ILE A 122 -3.73 8.92 -5.29
C ILE A 122 -4.90 8.23 -4.61
N MET A 123 -4.97 8.27 -3.28
CA MET A 123 -6.08 7.66 -2.55
C MET A 123 -7.41 8.26 -2.98
N GLN A 124 -7.47 9.59 -3.15
CA GLN A 124 -8.66 10.29 -3.65
C GLN A 124 -8.99 9.90 -5.10
N LEU A 125 -7.98 9.83 -5.98
CA LEU A 125 -8.18 9.44 -7.38
C LEU A 125 -8.71 8.00 -7.52
N LEU A 126 -8.18 7.07 -6.73
CA LEU A 126 -8.52 5.65 -6.80
C LEU A 126 -9.70 5.25 -5.89
N GLY A 127 -10.16 6.16 -5.03
CA GLY A 127 -11.11 5.83 -3.96
C GLY A 127 -10.56 4.78 -2.99
N SER A 128 -9.24 4.74 -2.80
CA SER A 128 -8.56 3.72 -2.00
C SER A 128 -8.95 3.84 -0.52
N PRO A 129 -9.39 2.75 0.13
CA PRO A 129 -9.77 2.79 1.54
C PRO A 129 -8.58 2.74 2.49
N LEU A 130 -7.40 2.35 2.00
CA LEU A 130 -6.21 2.13 2.81
C LEU A 130 -4.97 2.34 1.95
N ALA A 131 -4.06 3.19 2.41
CA ALA A 131 -2.69 3.20 1.93
C ALA A 131 -1.72 2.98 3.09
N GLN A 132 -0.69 2.17 2.86
CA GLN A 132 0.33 1.86 3.85
C GLN A 132 1.72 2.02 3.25
N SER A 133 2.62 2.64 4.00
CA SER A 133 4.03 2.78 3.62
C SER A 133 4.92 2.22 4.70
N GLY A 134 5.96 1.47 4.30
CA GLY A 134 6.86 0.79 5.23
C GLY A 134 8.02 0.13 4.49
N LEU A 135 8.95 -0.43 5.25
CA LEU A 135 10.02 -1.24 4.67
C LEU A 135 9.41 -2.48 4.01
N ASP A 136 9.93 -2.88 2.84
CA ASP A 136 9.45 -4.08 2.16
C ASP A 136 9.59 -5.34 3.03
N GLU A 137 10.70 -5.46 3.76
CA GLU A 137 10.95 -6.53 4.74
C GLU A 137 9.92 -6.55 5.87
N ASP A 138 9.40 -5.39 6.27
CA ASP A 138 8.39 -5.29 7.33
C ASP A 138 6.99 -5.68 6.79
N PHE A 139 6.68 -5.35 5.54
CA PHE A 139 5.52 -5.93 4.82
C PHE A 139 5.62 -7.45 4.73
N GLU A 140 6.79 -7.99 4.37
CA GLU A 140 7.03 -9.43 4.30
C GLU A 140 6.78 -10.11 5.64
N ARG A 141 7.39 -9.58 6.72
CA ARG A 141 7.26 -10.08 8.09
C ARG A 141 5.82 -10.10 8.60
N LYS A 142 5.05 -9.04 8.31
CA LYS A 142 3.70 -8.85 8.86
C LYS A 142 2.61 -9.55 8.05
N ASN A 143 2.72 -9.58 6.73
CA ASN A 143 1.64 -10.10 5.88
C ASN A 143 1.73 -11.60 5.61
N TYR A 144 2.90 -12.21 5.80
CA TYR A 144 3.13 -13.60 5.40
C TYR A 144 3.77 -14.42 6.50
N ARG A 145 3.52 -15.72 6.45
CA ARG A 145 4.26 -16.73 7.21
C ARG A 145 4.57 -17.93 6.32
N LEU A 146 5.67 -18.61 6.61
CA LEU A 146 6.01 -19.89 5.99
C LEU A 146 5.43 -21.02 6.85
N VAL A 147 4.55 -21.83 6.27
CA VAL A 147 3.95 -23.00 6.91
C VAL A 147 4.57 -24.25 6.30
N PRO A 148 5.15 -25.17 7.09
CA PRO A 148 5.67 -26.42 6.57
C PRO A 148 4.58 -27.20 5.80
N ASN A 149 4.97 -27.78 4.67
CA ASN A 149 4.04 -28.60 3.89
C ASN A 149 3.68 -29.88 4.66
N GLU A 150 2.42 -30.32 4.58
CA GLU A 150 1.93 -31.56 5.20
C GLU A 150 2.75 -32.81 4.80
N TYR A 151 3.35 -32.80 3.61
CA TYR A 151 4.17 -33.90 3.10
C TYR A 151 5.66 -33.84 3.52
N GLY A 152 6.04 -32.87 4.35
CA GLY A 152 7.41 -32.76 4.91
C GLY A 152 8.48 -32.22 3.95
N PHE A 153 8.10 -31.76 2.75
CA PHE A 153 9.02 -31.11 1.81
C PHE A 153 8.65 -29.64 1.58
N GLY A 154 9.56 -28.74 1.97
CA GLY A 154 9.42 -27.31 1.77
C GLY A 154 8.42 -26.62 2.70
N SER A 155 8.08 -25.38 2.36
CA SER A 155 7.08 -24.58 3.09
C SER A 155 6.22 -23.79 2.11
N GLU A 156 4.96 -23.61 2.45
CA GLU A 156 4.03 -22.76 1.73
C GLU A 156 4.01 -21.37 2.35
N ARG A 157 3.98 -20.34 1.51
CA ARG A 157 3.82 -18.95 1.95
C ARG A 157 2.33 -18.66 2.10
N VAL A 158 1.89 -18.44 3.33
CA VAL A 158 0.48 -18.22 3.69
C VAL A 158 0.28 -16.78 4.16
N PHE A 159 -0.80 -16.15 3.72
CA PHE A 159 -1.20 -14.82 4.16
C PHE A 159 -1.67 -14.83 5.63
N ASN A 160 -1.24 -13.84 6.40
CA ASN A 160 -1.77 -13.55 7.73
C ASN A 160 -3.15 -12.87 7.62
N VAL A 161 -3.29 -11.94 6.67
CA VAL A 161 -4.55 -11.31 6.25
C VAL A 161 -4.52 -11.25 4.72
N ARG A 162 -5.60 -11.65 4.04
CA ARG A 162 -5.60 -11.71 2.56
C ARG A 162 -5.70 -10.32 1.94
N ASP A 163 -6.57 -9.49 2.49
CA ASP A 163 -6.88 -8.14 2.02
C ASP A 163 -7.51 -7.32 3.15
N TYR A 164 -7.77 -6.05 2.89
CA TYR A 164 -8.24 -5.12 3.91
C TYR A 164 -9.63 -5.45 4.47
N SER A 165 -10.44 -6.29 3.81
CA SER A 165 -11.74 -6.73 4.35
C SER A 165 -11.60 -7.75 5.48
N GLU A 166 -10.43 -8.40 5.62
CA GLU A 166 -10.13 -9.33 6.71
C GLU A 166 -9.47 -8.62 7.93
N GLY A 167 -9.36 -7.28 7.91
CA GLY A 167 -8.69 -6.48 8.93
C GLY A 167 -7.27 -6.06 8.51
N LEU A 168 -6.38 -5.84 9.48
CA LEU A 168 -5.00 -5.38 9.23
C LEU A 168 -3.96 -6.40 9.71
N SER A 169 -2.91 -6.60 8.92
CA SER A 169 -1.75 -7.41 9.36
C SER A 169 -0.92 -6.73 10.45
N GLY A 170 -1.02 -5.40 10.58
CA GLY A 170 -0.23 -4.58 11.47
C GLY A 170 -0.30 -3.10 11.09
N LEU A 171 0.48 -2.28 11.80
CA LEU A 171 0.77 -0.90 11.42
C LEU A 171 2.15 -0.83 10.78
N TYR A 172 2.34 0.06 9.81
CA TYR A 172 3.63 0.35 9.20
C TYR A 172 4.06 1.77 9.54
N TRP A 173 5.14 2.25 8.92
CA TRP A 173 5.58 3.64 9.08
C TRP A 173 4.43 4.63 8.86
N ARG A 174 3.69 4.54 7.75
CA ARG A 174 2.49 5.36 7.51
C ARG A 174 1.30 4.48 7.23
N ASN A 175 0.18 4.76 7.89
CA ASN A 175 -1.09 4.10 7.69
C ASN A 175 -2.14 5.18 7.45
N ILE A 176 -2.56 5.34 6.21
CA ILE A 176 -3.54 6.34 5.80
C ILE A 176 -4.88 5.61 5.65
N PHE A 177 -5.80 5.92 6.55
CA PHE A 177 -7.11 5.31 6.65
C PHE A 177 -8.15 6.16 5.92
N GLY A 178 -8.87 5.54 4.98
CA GLY A 178 -10.10 6.07 4.39
C GLY A 178 -11.34 5.68 5.20
N ALA A 179 -12.51 6.08 4.71
CA ALA A 179 -13.78 5.99 5.42
C ALA A 179 -14.04 4.66 6.17
N PRO A 180 -13.87 3.45 5.57
CA PRO A 180 -14.17 2.20 6.28
C PRO A 180 -13.33 1.99 7.53
N PHE A 181 -12.06 2.42 7.50
CA PHE A 181 -11.15 2.30 8.64
C PHE A 181 -11.35 3.46 9.64
N VAL A 182 -11.68 4.65 9.15
CA VAL A 182 -12.07 5.78 10.02
C VAL A 182 -13.32 5.42 10.83
N ASP A 183 -14.32 4.81 10.20
CA ASP A 183 -15.55 4.34 10.86
C ASP A 183 -15.26 3.16 11.80
N LEU A 184 -14.42 2.21 11.38
CA LEU A 184 -13.98 1.10 12.21
C LEU A 184 -13.32 1.61 13.50
N PHE A 185 -12.33 2.49 13.41
CA PHE A 185 -11.62 2.95 14.61
C PHE A 185 -12.43 3.97 15.41
N GLY A 186 -13.21 4.82 14.73
CA GLY A 186 -14.10 5.80 15.35
C GLY A 186 -13.39 6.64 16.41
N PRO A 187 -13.97 6.81 17.61
CA PRO A 187 -13.38 7.61 18.69
C PRO A 187 -11.99 7.14 19.16
N ARG A 188 -11.56 5.91 18.84
CA ARG A 188 -10.23 5.43 19.21
C ARG A 188 -9.12 6.16 18.46
N LEU A 189 -9.42 6.75 17.30
CA LEU A 189 -8.48 7.63 16.60
C LEU A 189 -8.17 8.87 17.43
N ASP A 190 -9.13 9.40 18.19
CA ASP A 190 -8.89 10.59 19.03
C ASP A 190 -8.03 10.28 20.27
N ALA A 191 -7.92 9.01 20.65
CA ALA A 191 -7.01 8.55 21.69
C ALA A 191 -5.56 8.38 21.21
N VAL A 192 -5.31 8.42 19.89
CA VAL A 192 -3.95 8.37 19.34
C VAL A 192 -3.25 9.71 19.61
N PRO A 193 -2.00 9.71 20.12
CA PRO A 193 -1.25 10.94 20.36
C PRO A 193 -1.18 11.83 19.11
N ALA A 194 -1.32 13.15 19.29
CA ALA A 194 -1.31 14.11 18.18
C ALA A 194 0.00 14.10 17.37
N SER A 195 1.11 13.65 17.95
CA SER A 195 2.38 13.46 17.25
C SER A 195 2.39 12.23 16.33
N GLN A 196 1.44 11.32 16.49
CA GLN A 196 1.32 10.05 15.75
C GLN A 196 0.04 9.99 14.91
N ARG A 197 -0.78 11.04 14.92
CA ARG A 197 -2.01 11.15 14.13
C ARG A 197 -2.11 12.50 13.44
N GLN A 198 -2.55 12.49 12.18
CA GLN A 198 -2.85 13.70 11.42
C GLN A 198 -4.14 13.50 10.61
N SER A 199 -5.07 14.46 10.70
CA SER A 199 -6.20 14.55 9.77
C SER A 199 -5.74 15.10 8.42
N LEU A 200 -6.25 14.52 7.34
CA LEU A 200 -5.88 14.82 5.97
C LEU A 200 -7.13 15.15 5.14
N ASP A 201 -6.91 15.74 3.96
CA ASP A 201 -8.00 16.13 3.07
C ASP A 201 -8.83 14.92 2.60
N GLY A 202 -10.14 15.14 2.43
CA GLY A 202 -11.07 14.09 2.02
C GLY A 202 -11.49 13.14 3.15
N GLY A 203 -11.29 13.52 4.41
CA GLY A 203 -11.66 12.71 5.57
C GLY A 203 -10.68 11.56 5.84
N LEU A 204 -9.49 11.58 5.22
CA LEU A 204 -8.44 10.60 5.46
C LEU A 204 -7.75 10.88 6.80
N VAL A 205 -7.24 9.83 7.44
CA VAL A 205 -6.49 9.95 8.70
C VAL A 205 -5.17 9.19 8.59
N LEU A 206 -4.05 9.89 8.78
CA LEU A 206 -2.72 9.29 8.93
C LEU A 206 -2.52 8.86 10.39
N VAL A 207 -2.09 7.61 10.57
CA VAL A 207 -1.50 7.09 11.81
C VAL A 207 -0.08 6.61 11.53
N GLN A 208 0.88 7.12 12.30
CA GLN A 208 2.32 6.91 12.10
C GLN A 208 2.99 6.58 13.44
N PRO A 209 3.41 5.31 13.68
CA PRO A 209 4.02 4.89 14.95
C PRO A 209 5.34 5.58 15.29
N TYR A 210 6.13 5.91 14.27
CA TYR A 210 7.48 6.47 14.40
C TYR A 210 7.80 7.43 13.23
N GLU A 211 8.79 8.29 13.39
CA GLU A 211 9.08 9.37 12.42
C GLU A 211 9.63 8.85 11.08
N LEU A 212 10.51 7.85 11.13
CA LEU A 212 11.25 7.35 9.97
C LEU A 212 10.99 5.86 9.73
N PRO A 213 10.91 5.40 8.46
CA PRO A 213 10.68 4.00 8.16
C PRO A 213 11.79 3.08 8.65
N THR A 214 13.01 3.59 8.82
CA THR A 214 14.16 2.85 9.36
C THR A 214 14.03 2.49 10.84
N GLN A 215 13.01 3.00 11.53
CA GLN A 215 12.69 2.61 12.90
C GLN A 215 11.82 1.35 12.97
N ALA A 216 11.25 0.91 11.84
CA ALA A 216 10.56 -0.37 11.75
C ALA A 216 11.49 -1.52 12.16
N MET A 217 10.93 -2.58 12.76
CA MET A 217 11.66 -3.79 13.16
C MET A 217 12.76 -3.56 14.21
N THR A 218 12.78 -2.40 14.86
CA THR A 218 13.56 -2.15 16.08
C THR A 218 12.71 -2.42 17.31
N PRO A 219 13.29 -2.75 18.48
CA PRO A 219 12.53 -2.92 19.72
C PRO A 219 11.64 -1.70 20.05
N GLU A 220 12.16 -0.49 19.85
CA GLU A 220 11.42 0.76 20.07
C GLU A 220 10.28 0.93 19.06
N GLY A 221 10.53 0.60 17.79
CA GLY A 221 9.52 0.63 16.73
C GLY A 221 8.39 -0.37 16.97
N ASP A 222 8.71 -1.62 17.29
CA ASP A 222 7.74 -2.68 17.60
C ASP A 222 6.92 -2.31 18.86
N ALA A 223 7.53 -1.69 19.87
CA ALA A 223 6.83 -1.21 21.06
C ALA A 223 5.85 -0.06 20.73
N ALA A 224 6.26 0.91 19.91
CA ALA A 224 5.41 2.02 19.47
C ALA A 224 4.22 1.52 18.63
N GLU A 225 4.45 0.57 17.72
CA GLU A 225 3.40 -0.10 16.97
C GLU A 225 2.42 -0.83 17.91
N GLY A 226 2.93 -1.60 18.86
CA GLY A 226 2.12 -2.34 19.83
C GLY A 226 1.24 -1.42 20.70
N GLN A 227 1.77 -0.26 21.10
CA GLN A 227 0.99 0.74 21.84
C GLN A 227 -0.14 1.33 20.99
N LEU A 228 0.12 1.65 19.72
CA LEU A 228 -0.91 2.16 18.82
C LEU A 228 -1.95 1.10 18.49
N ILE A 229 -1.55 -0.15 18.23
CA ILE A 229 -2.47 -1.28 18.04
C ILE A 229 -3.36 -1.46 19.28
N ALA A 230 -2.79 -1.37 20.48
CA ALA A 230 -3.57 -1.43 21.72
C ALA A 230 -4.58 -0.28 21.84
N THR A 231 -4.22 0.92 21.38
CA THR A 231 -5.08 2.12 21.40
C THR A 231 -6.22 2.01 20.37
N LEU A 232 -5.91 1.57 19.14
CA LEU A 232 -6.88 1.40 18.06
C LEU A 232 -7.78 0.17 18.26
N GLY A 233 -7.32 -0.81 19.05
CA GLY A 233 -8.00 -2.05 19.38
C GLY A 233 -7.38 -3.25 18.67
N ARG A 234 -6.83 -4.17 19.47
CA ARG A 234 -6.12 -5.37 18.99
C ARG A 234 -6.98 -6.26 18.12
N GLU A 235 -8.29 -6.26 18.32
CA GLU A 235 -9.25 -7.08 17.58
C GLU A 235 -9.33 -6.77 16.08
N SER A 236 -8.80 -5.61 15.64
CA SER A 236 -8.73 -5.23 14.24
C SER A 236 -7.42 -5.61 13.55
N PHE A 237 -6.49 -6.21 14.29
CA PHE A 237 -5.16 -6.59 13.81
C PHE A 237 -4.92 -8.09 13.96
N PHE A 238 -4.12 -8.65 13.05
CA PHE A 238 -3.65 -10.03 13.16
C PHE A 238 -2.69 -10.16 14.33
N ASP A 239 -2.91 -11.17 15.17
CA ASP A 239 -2.04 -11.45 16.32
C ASP A 239 -0.98 -12.48 15.92
N LEU A 240 0.22 -12.01 15.56
CA LEU A 240 1.30 -12.86 15.07
C LEU A 240 1.76 -13.93 16.08
N PRO A 241 1.95 -13.62 17.39
CA PRO A 241 2.26 -14.63 18.40
C PRO A 241 1.28 -15.80 18.51
N THR A 242 -0.03 -15.53 18.43
CA THR A 242 -1.07 -16.57 18.58
C THR A 242 -1.64 -17.06 17.26
N LEU A 243 -1.20 -16.47 16.14
CA LEU A 243 -1.70 -16.70 14.79
C LEU A 243 -3.23 -16.48 14.66
N THR A 244 -3.77 -15.53 15.44
CA THR A 244 -5.21 -15.26 15.49
C THR A 244 -5.59 -14.17 14.48
N LYS A 245 -6.66 -14.43 13.71
CA LYS A 245 -7.23 -13.48 12.75
C LYS A 245 -7.96 -12.33 13.46
N PRO A 246 -8.01 -11.13 12.84
CA PRO A 246 -8.88 -10.05 13.33
C PRO A 246 -10.33 -10.51 13.49
N THR A 247 -10.98 -10.09 14.57
CA THR A 247 -12.41 -10.35 14.83
C THR A 247 -13.28 -9.12 14.59
N ARG A 248 -12.67 -7.93 14.42
CA ARG A 248 -13.35 -6.69 14.09
C ARG A 248 -12.76 -6.08 12.81
N VAL A 249 -13.50 -6.20 11.73
CA VAL A 249 -13.08 -5.84 10.37
C VAL A 249 -13.84 -4.59 9.87
N PRO A 250 -13.29 -3.83 8.90
CA PRO A 250 -14.01 -2.68 8.33
C PRO A 250 -15.26 -3.13 7.56
N ASP A 251 -16.32 -2.31 7.58
CA ASP A 251 -17.48 -2.53 6.71
C ASP A 251 -17.17 -2.06 5.28
N VAL A 252 -17.07 -3.04 4.38
CA VAL A 252 -16.78 -2.86 2.96
C VAL A 252 -17.94 -3.29 2.07
N SER A 253 -19.09 -3.63 2.65
CA SER A 253 -20.25 -4.19 1.93
C SER A 253 -20.73 -3.26 0.81
N TRP A 254 -20.76 -1.96 1.08
CA TRP A 254 -21.17 -0.94 0.11
C TRP A 254 -20.27 -0.85 -1.13
N MET A 255 -19.03 -1.34 -1.06
CA MET A 255 -18.07 -1.27 -2.17
C MET A 255 -18.35 -2.30 -3.25
N LEU A 256 -19.07 -3.38 -2.92
CA LEU A 256 -19.42 -4.43 -3.89
C LEU A 256 -20.53 -3.98 -4.86
N HIS A 257 -21.25 -2.91 -4.54
CA HIS A 257 -22.42 -2.44 -5.28
C HIS A 257 -22.14 -1.26 -6.22
N LYS A 258 -20.87 -0.82 -6.35
CA LYS A 258 -20.48 0.37 -7.13
C LYS A 258 -19.97 0.08 -8.55
N HIS A 259 -20.19 -1.13 -9.06
CA HIS A 259 -19.71 -1.56 -10.39
C HIS A 259 -20.84 -1.99 -11.31
#